data_AF-A0AAW1LQL7-F1
#
_entry.id   AF-A0AAW1LQL7-F1
#
_cell.length_a   1.000
_cell.length_b   1.000
_cell.length_c   1.000
_cell.angle_alpha   90.00
_cell.angle_beta   90.00
_cell.angle_gamma   90.00
#
_symmetry.space_group_name_H-M   'P 1'
#
loop_
_entity.id
_entity.type
_entity.pdbx_description
1 polymer ?
#
loop_
_entity_poly.entity_id
_entity_poly.type
_entity_poly.pdbx_seq_one_letter_code
_entity_poly.pdbx_strand_id
1 'polypeptide(L)'
;MLIPIATVCDQSAINMKVINSLIGDTKANYLRNGEEYKGNFFEVAGNQDGKTKLAKWAHLVKLYELNNTYLRALPQLTDSHIIPNKIKKMKVKCASQVFSERVAGIMKLISNTCSTAICEEGTSDTDFLHFIDRLLDSVNGHKLRAESGKDLRCVIKEGLPHLNF
;
A
#
# COMPACT_ATOMS: atom_id res chain seq x y z
N MET A 1 3.08 1.46 -36.37
CA MET A 1 2.39 2.53 -35.61
C MET A 1 2.30 2.10 -34.16
N LEU A 2 2.72 2.93 -33.21
CA LEU A 2 2.63 2.64 -31.78
C LEU A 2 1.49 3.46 -31.18
N ILE A 3 0.64 2.84 -30.37
CA ILE A 3 -0.46 3.49 -29.66
C ILE A 3 -0.14 3.44 -28.16
N PRO A 4 0.06 4.58 -27.49
CA PRO A 4 0.29 4.59 -26.04
C PRO A 4 -1.00 4.23 -25.30
N ILE A 5 -0.93 3.20 -24.45
CA ILE A 5 -2.09 2.68 -23.69
C ILE A 5 -2.18 3.20 -22.25
N ALA A 6 -1.08 3.78 -21.72
CA ALA A 6 -1.00 4.33 -20.37
C ALA A 6 0.14 5.36 -20.28
N THR A 7 0.07 6.25 -19.30
CA THR A 7 1.18 7.15 -18.92
C THR A 7 1.35 7.13 -17.40
N VAL A 8 2.59 7.32 -16.92
CA VAL A 8 2.93 7.35 -15.49
C VAL A 8 3.75 8.60 -15.23
N CYS A 9 3.36 9.37 -14.21
CA CYS A 9 4.02 10.63 -13.83
C CYS A 9 4.18 10.72 -12.30
N ASP A 10 5.09 11.57 -11.82
CA ASP A 10 5.29 11.81 -10.40
C ASP A 10 4.22 12.75 -9.80
N GLN A 11 4.18 12.86 -8.47
CA GLN A 11 3.22 13.72 -7.74
C GLN A 11 3.67 15.19 -7.59
N SER A 12 4.53 15.71 -8.48
CA SER A 12 4.94 17.12 -8.44
C SER A 12 3.75 18.06 -8.66
N ALA A 13 3.88 19.30 -8.16
CA ALA A 13 2.85 20.33 -8.28
C ALA A 13 2.47 20.66 -9.75
N ILE A 14 3.35 20.36 -10.71
CA ILE A 14 3.08 20.52 -12.15
C ILE A 14 2.14 19.41 -12.63
N ASN A 15 2.47 18.14 -12.36
CA ASN A 15 1.64 17.00 -12.73
C ASN A 15 0.27 17.05 -12.02
N MET A 16 0.24 17.47 -10.75
CA MET A 16 -1.01 17.70 -10.02
C MET A 16 -1.90 18.77 -10.67
N LYS A 17 -1.34 19.83 -11.27
CA LYS A 17 -2.12 20.81 -12.04
C LYS A 17 -2.72 20.19 -13.31
N VAL A 18 -1.97 19.34 -14.00
CA VAL A 18 -2.47 18.62 -15.19
C VAL A 18 -3.61 17.67 -14.80
N ILE A 19 -3.46 16.89 -13.73
CA ILE A 19 -4.51 16.00 -13.19
C ILE A 19 -5.77 16.80 -12.82
N ASN A 20 -5.62 17.95 -12.17
CA ASN A 20 -6.75 18.81 -11.83
C ASN A 20 -7.47 19.37 -13.07
N SER A 21 -6.75 19.61 -14.18
CA SER A 21 -7.36 19.97 -15.46
C SER A 21 -8.20 18.82 -16.03
N LEU A 22 -7.66 17.60 -16.04
CA LEU A 22 -8.36 16.40 -16.52
C LEU A 22 -9.64 16.11 -15.71
N ILE A 23 -9.60 16.31 -14.38
CA ILE A 23 -10.79 16.23 -13.52
C ILE A 23 -11.83 17.30 -13.90
N GLY A 24 -11.39 18.50 -14.30
CA GLY A 24 -12.26 19.55 -14.84
C GLY A 24 -12.94 19.14 -16.15
N ASP A 25 -12.19 18.54 -17.08
CA ASP A 25 -12.70 18.04 -18.35
C ASP A 25 -13.70 16.89 -18.15
N THR A 26 -13.44 15.97 -17.21
CA THR A 26 -14.40 14.93 -16.80
C THR A 26 -15.70 15.57 -16.31
N LYS A 27 -15.64 16.50 -15.36
CA LYS A 27 -16.84 17.21 -14.84
C LYS A 27 -17.65 17.88 -15.96
N ALA A 28 -16.98 18.48 -16.94
CA ALA A 28 -17.63 19.10 -18.09
C ALA A 28 -18.33 18.08 -19.01
N ASN A 29 -17.84 16.84 -19.12
CA ASN A 29 -18.52 15.77 -19.85
C ASN A 29 -19.83 15.33 -19.18
N TYR A 30 -19.81 15.06 -17.86
CA TYR A 30 -21.04 14.69 -17.13
C TYR A 30 -22.11 15.78 -17.27
N LEU A 31 -21.71 17.05 -17.11
CA LEU A 31 -22.61 18.19 -17.29
C LEU A 31 -23.19 18.28 -18.71
N ARG A 32 -22.39 17.99 -19.75
CA ARG A 32 -22.86 17.94 -21.15
C ARG A 32 -23.83 16.78 -21.40
N ASN A 33 -23.66 15.65 -20.73
CA ASN A 33 -24.52 14.47 -20.87
C ASN A 33 -25.82 14.56 -20.03
N GLY A 34 -25.93 15.55 -19.13
CA GLY A 34 -27.04 15.63 -18.17
C GLY A 34 -26.91 14.67 -16.98
N GLU A 35 -25.70 14.16 -16.73
CA GLU A 35 -25.39 13.17 -15.70
C GLU A 35 -24.85 13.83 -14.42
N GLU A 36 -25.18 13.28 -13.25
CA GLU A 36 -24.72 13.79 -11.96
C GLU A 36 -23.31 13.27 -11.63
N TYR A 37 -22.34 14.18 -11.44
CA TYR A 37 -20.97 13.85 -11.09
C TYR A 37 -20.78 13.63 -9.58
N LYS A 38 -20.32 12.44 -9.16
CA LYS A 38 -20.45 11.96 -7.76
C LYS A 38 -19.18 11.88 -6.88
N GLY A 39 -18.02 12.41 -7.28
CA GLY A 39 -16.86 12.41 -6.36
C GLY A 39 -15.52 12.88 -6.93
N ASN A 40 -14.45 12.80 -6.13
CA ASN A 40 -13.11 13.29 -6.48
C ASN A 40 -12.30 12.30 -7.35
N PHE A 41 -12.82 11.95 -8.52
CA PHE A 41 -12.18 11.04 -9.47
C PHE A 41 -12.30 11.55 -10.91
N PHE A 42 -11.39 11.10 -11.77
CA PHE A 42 -11.63 10.97 -13.20
C PHE A 42 -11.94 9.50 -13.46
N GLU A 43 -12.92 9.18 -14.32
CA GLU A 43 -13.32 7.77 -14.49
C GLU A 43 -12.25 6.95 -15.23
N VAL A 44 -11.73 5.97 -14.52
CA VAL A 44 -11.21 4.68 -15.00
C VAL A 44 -11.66 3.65 -13.95
N ALA A 45 -12.11 2.45 -14.35
CA ALA A 45 -13.06 1.63 -13.55
C ALA A 45 -12.52 0.92 -12.27
N GLY A 46 -13.38 0.85 -11.21
CA GLY A 46 -13.30 -0.01 -9.98
C GLY A 46 -12.80 0.70 -8.69
N ASN A 47 -13.55 0.90 -7.58
CA ASN A 47 -14.15 0.00 -6.55
C ASN A 47 -13.20 -0.27 -5.31
N GLN A 48 -13.59 -0.46 -4.02
CA GLN A 48 -14.87 -0.35 -3.26
C GLN A 48 -14.66 -0.27 -1.70
N ASP A 49 -15.73 -0.47 -0.88
CA ASP A 49 -15.75 -0.98 0.54
C ASP A 49 -15.29 -0.16 1.79
N GLY A 50 -15.62 1.13 1.85
CA GLY A 50 -16.47 1.71 2.93
C GLY A 50 -16.24 1.57 4.46
N LYS A 51 -15.23 0.89 5.02
CA LYS A 51 -15.01 0.80 6.49
C LYS A 51 -13.61 1.25 6.94
N THR A 52 -13.56 2.28 7.80
CA THR A 52 -12.30 2.82 8.34
C THR A 52 -11.70 1.94 9.44
N LYS A 53 -10.60 1.25 9.14
CA LYS A 53 -9.68 0.68 10.14
C LYS A 53 -8.52 1.66 10.35
N LEU A 54 -8.13 1.91 11.61
CA LEU A 54 -7.01 2.79 11.92
C LEU A 54 -5.73 1.97 12.18
N ALA A 55 -4.65 2.31 11.48
CA ALA A 55 -3.30 1.80 11.73
C ALA A 55 -2.41 2.95 12.24
N LYS A 56 -1.53 2.68 13.21
CA LYS A 56 -0.75 3.73 13.90
C LYS A 56 0.75 3.47 13.80
N TRP A 57 1.50 4.47 13.32
CA TRP A 57 2.98 4.40 13.27
C TRP A 57 3.62 4.15 14.65
N ALA A 58 2.98 4.59 15.74
CA ALA A 58 3.42 4.32 17.10
C ALA A 58 3.54 2.82 17.41
N HIS A 59 2.71 1.96 16.81
CA HIS A 59 2.79 0.50 17.00
C HIS A 59 3.96 -0.10 16.23
N LEU A 60 4.33 0.46 15.06
CA LEU A 60 5.56 0.09 14.35
C LEU A 60 6.84 0.52 15.11
N VAL A 61 6.81 1.67 15.78
CA VAL A 61 7.90 2.10 16.69
C VAL A 61 8.02 1.12 17.86
N LYS A 62 6.90 0.79 18.52
CA LYS A 62 6.89 -0.16 19.64
C LYS A 62 7.30 -1.59 19.24
N LEU A 63 6.88 -2.04 18.05
CA LEU A 63 7.33 -3.30 17.45
C LEU A 63 8.85 -3.30 17.23
N TYR A 64 9.41 -2.19 16.73
CA TYR A 64 10.85 -2.05 16.52
C TYR A 64 11.64 -2.10 17.84
N GLU A 65 11.16 -1.41 18.88
CA GLU A 65 11.73 -1.43 20.23
C GLU A 65 11.71 -2.84 20.84
N LEU A 66 10.56 -3.53 20.82
CA LEU A 66 10.42 -4.90 21.31
C LEU A 66 11.29 -5.90 20.53
N ASN A 67 11.51 -5.65 19.24
CA ASN A 67 12.36 -6.45 18.38
C ASN A 67 13.87 -6.14 18.54
N ASN A 68 14.26 -5.11 19.31
CA ASN A 68 15.64 -4.69 19.47
C ASN A 68 16.39 -5.52 20.54
N THR A 69 16.38 -6.85 20.39
CA THR A 69 17.06 -7.81 21.27
C THR A 69 18.23 -8.48 20.54
N TYR A 70 18.95 -9.39 21.21
CA TYR A 70 20.01 -10.18 20.57
C TYR A 70 19.50 -11.07 19.43
N LEU A 71 18.27 -11.61 19.54
CA LEU A 71 17.63 -12.46 18.54
C LEU A 71 16.47 -11.71 17.85
N ARG A 72 16.81 -10.80 16.95
CA ARG A 72 15.83 -9.96 16.23
C ARG A 72 15.01 -10.79 15.23
N ALA A 73 13.69 -10.81 15.39
CA ALA A 73 12.76 -11.42 14.45
C ALA A 73 12.64 -10.63 13.13
N LEU A 74 12.86 -9.31 13.18
CA LEU A 74 12.85 -8.39 12.05
C LEU A 74 14.25 -7.73 11.90
N PRO A 75 15.31 -8.49 11.55
CA PRO A 75 16.67 -7.95 11.45
C PRO A 75 16.84 -6.95 10.29
N GLN A 76 15.94 -6.99 9.31
CA GLN A 76 15.89 -6.05 8.18
C GLN A 76 15.41 -4.65 8.58
N LEU A 77 14.66 -4.52 9.68
CA LEU A 77 14.28 -3.21 10.21
C LEU A 77 15.47 -2.60 10.95
N THR A 78 15.67 -1.31 10.68
CA THR A 78 16.71 -0.46 11.26
C THR A 78 16.15 0.93 11.48
N ASP A 79 16.89 1.77 12.17
CA ASP A 79 16.56 3.19 12.39
C ASP A 79 16.07 3.93 11.14
N SER A 80 16.67 3.66 9.96
CA SER A 80 16.27 4.30 8.69
C SER A 80 14.91 3.86 8.14
N HIS A 81 14.24 2.91 8.79
CA HIS A 81 12.90 2.44 8.46
C HIS A 81 11.84 3.06 9.37
N ILE A 82 12.16 3.29 10.66
CA ILE A 82 11.17 3.53 11.71
C ILE A 82 11.30 4.92 12.36
N ILE A 83 12.53 5.42 12.57
CA ILE A 83 12.79 6.65 13.32
C ILE A 83 12.68 7.85 12.36
N PRO A 84 11.69 8.76 12.48
CA PRO A 84 11.38 9.75 11.44
C PRO A 84 12.58 10.59 10.97
N ASN A 85 13.41 11.06 11.90
CA ASN A 85 14.58 11.88 11.62
C ASN A 85 15.74 11.11 10.93
N LYS A 86 15.68 9.76 10.91
CA LYS A 86 16.67 8.88 10.27
C LYS A 86 16.13 8.23 8.98
N ILE A 87 14.85 8.43 8.64
CA ILE A 87 14.25 7.93 7.40
C ILE A 87 14.90 8.62 6.20
N LYS A 88 15.48 7.80 5.32
CA LYS A 88 16.09 8.28 4.07
C LYS A 88 15.00 8.55 3.04
N LYS A 89 14.67 9.83 2.83
CA LYS A 89 13.78 10.26 1.74
C LYS A 89 14.19 9.60 0.42
N MET A 90 13.21 9.23 -0.41
CA MET A 90 13.37 8.53 -1.70
C MET A 90 13.95 7.10 -1.63
N LYS A 91 14.12 6.48 -0.45
CA LYS A 91 14.47 5.04 -0.35
C LYS A 91 13.22 4.17 -0.25
N VAL A 92 12.57 3.97 -1.40
CA VAL A 92 11.37 3.11 -1.55
C VAL A 92 11.57 1.72 -0.93
N LYS A 93 12.76 1.11 -1.07
CA LYS A 93 13.10 -0.17 -0.43
C LYS A 93 12.88 -0.15 1.10
N CYS A 94 13.23 0.92 1.79
CA CYS A 94 13.02 1.01 3.23
C CYS A 94 11.52 1.12 3.56
N ALA A 95 10.76 1.90 2.78
CA ALA A 95 9.32 1.99 2.96
C ALA A 95 8.63 0.62 2.72
N SER A 96 8.91 -0.06 1.61
CA SER A 96 8.29 -1.36 1.32
C SER A 96 8.70 -2.46 2.30
N GLN A 97 9.90 -2.40 2.90
CA GLN A 97 10.30 -3.33 3.95
C GLN A 97 9.52 -3.14 5.27
N VAL A 98 9.05 -1.92 5.58
CA VAL A 98 8.16 -1.68 6.73
C VAL A 98 6.79 -2.31 6.49
N PHE A 99 6.20 -2.09 5.32
CA PHE A 99 4.89 -2.63 4.95
C PHE A 99 4.97 -4.05 4.36
N SER A 100 5.81 -4.92 4.93
CA SER A 100 5.96 -6.29 4.45
C SER A 100 5.16 -7.30 5.28
N GLU A 101 4.70 -8.37 4.64
CA GLU A 101 3.97 -9.49 5.26
C GLU A 101 4.70 -10.06 6.49
N ARG A 102 6.05 -10.09 6.46
CA ARG A 102 6.86 -10.50 7.62
C ARG A 102 6.67 -9.57 8.82
N VAL A 103 6.56 -8.26 8.60
CA VAL A 103 6.30 -7.28 9.68
C VAL A 103 4.87 -7.45 10.20
N ALA A 104 3.89 -7.66 9.30
CA ALA A 104 2.51 -7.98 9.68
C ALA A 104 2.42 -9.24 10.56
N GLY A 105 3.07 -10.34 10.14
CA GLY A 105 3.08 -11.60 10.88
C GLY A 105 3.69 -11.50 12.28
N ILE A 106 4.79 -10.76 12.45
CA ILE A 106 5.39 -10.54 13.78
C ILE A 106 4.55 -9.57 14.62
N MET A 107 3.94 -8.53 14.02
CA MET A 107 2.98 -7.67 14.72
C MET A 107 1.82 -8.50 15.29
N LYS A 108 1.24 -9.39 14.47
CA LYS A 108 0.13 -10.27 14.85
C LYS A 108 0.53 -11.29 15.90
N LEU A 109 1.75 -11.82 15.83
CA LEU A 109 2.28 -12.71 16.86
C LEU A 109 2.36 -12.00 18.22
N ILE A 110 2.93 -10.79 18.26
CA ILE A 110 3.09 -10.00 19.48
C ILE A 110 1.74 -9.54 20.04
N SER A 111 0.79 -9.13 19.18
CA SER A 111 -0.57 -8.77 19.62
C SER A 111 -1.28 -9.94 20.30
N ASN A 112 -1.01 -11.18 19.85
CA ASN A 112 -1.67 -12.38 20.35
C ASN A 112 -0.98 -13.04 21.56
N THR A 113 0.32 -12.78 21.82
CA THR A 113 1.08 -13.46 22.90
C THR A 113 1.55 -12.55 24.04
N CYS A 114 1.49 -11.24 23.90
CA CYS A 114 1.89 -10.30 24.94
C CYS A 114 0.69 -9.47 25.44
N SER A 115 0.83 -8.80 26.59
CA SER A 115 -0.14 -7.82 27.10
C SER A 115 0.47 -6.41 26.98
N THR A 116 0.64 -5.94 25.75
CA THR A 116 1.20 -4.61 25.44
C THR A 116 0.15 -3.73 24.76
N ALA A 117 0.46 -2.44 24.60
CA ALA A 117 -0.40 -1.52 23.84
C ALA A 117 -0.64 -1.91 22.36
N ILE A 118 0.04 -2.95 21.83
CA ILE A 118 -0.22 -3.50 20.49
C ILE A 118 -1.45 -4.43 20.49
N CYS A 119 -1.96 -4.85 21.65
CA CYS A 119 -2.77 -6.06 21.72
C CYS A 119 -4.28 -5.91 21.42
N GLU A 120 -4.80 -4.68 21.39
CA GLU A 120 -6.18 -4.42 20.93
C GLU A 120 -6.21 -3.88 19.48
N GLU A 121 -5.27 -2.98 19.12
CA GLU A 121 -5.22 -2.36 17.79
C GLU A 121 -4.30 -3.08 16.78
N GLY A 122 -3.41 -3.97 17.21
CA GLY A 122 -2.44 -4.64 16.34
C GLY A 122 -3.07 -5.52 15.25
N THR A 123 -4.37 -5.85 15.36
CA THR A 123 -5.12 -6.50 14.29
C THR A 123 -5.40 -5.54 13.12
N SER A 124 -5.75 -4.27 13.36
CA SER A 124 -5.94 -3.30 12.27
C SER A 124 -4.62 -2.88 11.63
N ASP A 125 -3.52 -2.82 12.39
CA ASP A 125 -2.17 -2.66 11.81
C ASP A 125 -1.79 -3.87 10.95
N THR A 126 -2.05 -5.10 11.40
CA THR A 126 -1.76 -6.33 10.63
C THR A 126 -2.52 -6.33 9.31
N ASP A 127 -3.82 -6.04 9.33
CA ASP A 127 -4.66 -5.96 8.14
C ASP A 127 -4.13 -4.90 7.15
N PHE A 128 -3.75 -3.73 7.66
CA PHE A 128 -3.20 -2.64 6.84
C PHE A 128 -1.84 -3.01 6.25
N LEU A 129 -0.92 -3.54 7.04
CA LEU A 129 0.41 -3.98 6.57
C LEU A 129 0.28 -5.06 5.49
N HIS A 130 -0.61 -6.02 5.68
CA HIS A 130 -0.87 -7.11 4.73
C HIS A 130 -1.57 -6.60 3.45
N PHE A 131 -2.47 -5.61 3.56
CA PHE A 131 -3.05 -4.94 2.40
C PHE A 131 -2.00 -4.20 1.57
N ILE A 132 -1.13 -3.40 2.21
CA ILE A 132 -0.08 -2.65 1.50
C ILE A 132 0.98 -3.59 0.90
N ASP A 133 1.36 -4.67 1.58
CA ASP A 133 2.26 -5.70 1.03
C ASP A 133 1.68 -6.30 -0.26
N ARG A 134 0.41 -6.73 -0.24
CA ARG A 134 -0.29 -7.28 -1.40
C ARG A 134 -0.47 -6.26 -2.53
N LEU A 135 -0.74 -5.00 -2.21
CA LEU A 135 -0.83 -3.90 -3.17
C LEU A 135 0.53 -3.62 -3.84
N LEU A 136 1.62 -3.65 -3.07
CA LEU A 136 2.97 -3.45 -3.60
C LEU A 136 3.43 -4.64 -4.46
N ASP A 137 3.05 -5.86 -4.10
CA ASP A 137 3.33 -7.04 -4.92
C ASP A 137 2.50 -7.04 -6.23
N SER A 138 1.23 -6.64 -6.19
CA SER A 138 0.36 -6.61 -7.38
C SER A 138 0.80 -5.62 -8.45
N VAL A 139 1.41 -4.49 -8.06
CA VAL A 139 1.97 -3.49 -8.99
C VAL A 139 3.46 -3.70 -9.34
N ASN A 140 4.13 -4.68 -8.71
CA ASN A 140 5.57 -4.95 -8.88
C ASN A 140 5.86 -6.43 -9.24
N GLY A 141 4.86 -7.13 -9.76
CA GLY A 141 4.96 -8.48 -10.28
C GLY A 141 5.73 -8.51 -11.61
N HIS A 142 6.82 -9.28 -11.65
CA HIS A 142 7.68 -9.45 -12.84
C HIS A 142 7.87 -10.93 -13.23
N LYS A 143 7.28 -11.87 -12.48
CA LYS A 143 7.39 -13.31 -12.72
C LYS A 143 6.22 -13.81 -13.56
N LEU A 144 6.47 -14.79 -14.44
CA LEU A 144 5.44 -15.34 -15.34
C LEU A 144 4.35 -16.17 -14.64
N ARG A 145 4.63 -16.59 -13.39
CA ARG A 145 3.78 -17.41 -12.51
C ARG A 145 3.92 -16.89 -11.08
N ALA A 146 2.88 -17.07 -10.27
CA ALA A 146 2.91 -16.87 -8.83
C ALA A 146 3.97 -17.76 -8.14
N GLU A 147 4.49 -17.29 -7.02
CA GLU A 147 5.27 -18.10 -6.08
C GLU A 147 4.39 -18.44 -4.88
N SER A 148 4.66 -19.56 -4.20
CA SER A 148 3.86 -19.99 -3.05
C SER A 148 3.84 -18.91 -1.96
N GLY A 149 2.63 -18.46 -1.60
CA GLY A 149 2.41 -17.37 -0.64
C GLY A 149 2.50 -15.96 -1.24
N LYS A 150 2.82 -15.81 -2.53
CA LYS A 150 3.00 -14.53 -3.22
C LYS A 150 2.25 -14.48 -4.54
N ASP A 151 0.95 -14.77 -4.46
CA ASP A 151 0.05 -14.98 -5.59
C ASP A 151 -0.15 -13.75 -6.49
N LEU A 152 0.01 -12.55 -5.91
CA LEU A 152 -0.07 -11.28 -6.64
C LEU A 152 1.28 -10.81 -7.19
N ARG A 153 2.40 -11.50 -6.92
CA ARG A 153 3.73 -11.06 -7.35
C ARG A 153 4.11 -11.56 -8.74
N CYS A 154 3.16 -11.57 -9.67
CA CYS A 154 3.33 -12.07 -11.03
C CYS A 154 2.71 -11.15 -12.08
N VAL A 155 2.87 -11.50 -13.36
CA VAL A 155 2.27 -10.76 -14.47
C VAL A 155 0.76 -10.99 -14.52
N ILE A 156 -0.02 -9.93 -14.73
CA ILE A 156 -1.48 -9.99 -14.84
C ILE A 156 -1.89 -10.85 -16.05
N LYS A 157 -2.79 -11.81 -15.83
CA LYS A 157 -3.43 -12.68 -16.83
C LYS A 157 -4.86 -12.99 -16.39
N GLU A 158 -5.72 -13.34 -17.34
CA GLU A 158 -7.06 -13.89 -17.02
C GLU A 158 -6.96 -15.11 -16.10
N GLY A 159 -7.91 -15.23 -15.18
CA GLY A 159 -7.96 -16.30 -14.17
C GLY A 159 -6.99 -16.15 -12.99
N LEU A 160 -6.12 -15.13 -12.95
CA LEU A 160 -5.26 -14.86 -11.80
C LEU A 160 -5.93 -13.94 -10.75
N PRO A 161 -5.56 -14.06 -9.46
CA PRO A 161 -6.25 -13.35 -8.37
C PRO A 161 -6.16 -11.82 -8.42
N HIS A 162 -5.33 -11.24 -9.30
CA HIS A 162 -5.27 -9.80 -9.56
C HIS A 162 -6.62 -9.18 -9.96
N LEU A 163 -7.51 -9.94 -10.58
CA LEU A 163 -8.82 -9.44 -11.04
C LEU A 163 -9.86 -9.34 -9.91
N ASN A 164 -9.57 -9.88 -8.73
CA ASN A 164 -10.44 -9.92 -7.54
C ASN A 164 -9.76 -9.27 -6.31
N PHE A 165 -8.76 -8.40 -6.52
CA PHE A 165 -7.98 -7.77 -5.46
C PHE A 165 -8.53 -6.40 -5.06
#